data_AF-A0A920GY67-F1
#
_entry.id   AF-A0A920GY67-F1
#
_cell.length_a   1.000
_cell.length_b   1.000
_cell.length_c   1.000
_cell.angle_alpha   90.00
_cell.angle_beta   90.00
_cell.angle_gamma   90.00
#
_symmetry.space_group_name_H-M   'P 1'
#
loop_
_entity.id
_entity.type
_entity.pdbx_description
1 polymer ?
#
loop_
_entity_poly.entity_id
_entity_poly.type
_entity_poly.pdbx_seq_one_letter_code
_entity_poly.pdbx_strand_id
1 'polypeptide(L)'
;MNFEEFLTHRGKDFKERTLQDIWSYSDTEIERRHDFIQVIFPLNKPSQAVFHGYYLDSQDLVNQIKTNKDAYKYFKVLSVVLFFFGEKQILEYSA
;
A
#
# COMPACT_ATOMS: atom_id res chain seq x y z
N MET A 1 -1.01 -1.83 12.28
CA MET A 1 0.21 -2.38 11.64
C MET A 1 1.24 -1.28 11.49
N ASN A 2 2.53 -1.63 11.41
CA ASN A 2 3.59 -0.68 11.07
C ASN A 2 3.90 -0.78 9.57
N PHE A 3 3.59 0.27 8.81
CA PHE A 3 3.76 0.29 7.36
C PHE A 3 5.23 0.16 6.94
N GLU A 4 6.14 0.85 7.62
CA GLU A 4 7.56 0.80 7.28
C GLU A 4 8.10 -0.62 7.50
N GLU A 5 7.80 -1.24 8.64
CA GLU A 5 8.21 -2.62 8.90
C GLU A 5 7.64 -3.61 7.88
N PHE A 6 6.35 -3.51 7.56
CA PHE A 6 5.70 -4.37 6.57
C PHE A 6 6.33 -4.24 5.17
N LEU A 7 6.47 -3.01 4.67
CA LEU A 7 7.03 -2.74 3.34
C LEU A 7 8.53 -3.04 3.23
N THR A 8 9.23 -3.09 4.37
CA THR A 8 10.65 -3.50 4.46
C THR A 8 10.85 -4.98 4.77
N HIS A 9 9.80 -5.81 4.65
CA HIS A 9 9.83 -7.26 4.92
C HIS A 9 10.18 -7.63 6.38
N ARG A 10 10.06 -6.69 7.32
CA ARG A 10 10.35 -6.90 8.75
C ARG A 10 9.09 -7.11 9.60
N GLY A 11 7.92 -6.76 9.06
CA GLY A 11 6.65 -6.80 9.76
C GLY A 11 5.58 -7.57 8.98
N LYS A 12 4.38 -7.56 9.56
CA LYS A 12 3.18 -8.16 9.00
C LYS A 12 2.07 -7.14 8.85
N ASP A 13 1.14 -7.44 7.97
CA ASP A 13 -0.08 -6.66 7.83
C ASP A 13 -1.09 -6.97 8.96
N PHE A 14 -2.27 -6.35 8.86
CA PHE A 14 -3.35 -6.49 9.83
C PHE A 14 -4.05 -7.87 9.86
N LYS A 15 -3.66 -8.79 8.97
CA LYS A 15 -4.11 -10.19 8.94
C LYS A 15 -2.96 -11.16 9.21
N GLU A 16 -1.88 -10.70 9.82
CA GLU A 16 -0.70 -11.49 10.14
C GLU A 16 0.06 -12.05 8.92
N ARG A 17 -0.09 -11.42 7.75
CA ARG A 17 0.60 -11.79 6.51
C ARG A 17 1.89 -11.00 6.35
N THR A 18 2.95 -11.67 5.96
CA THR A 18 4.16 -11.02 5.46
C THR A 18 3.95 -10.54 4.03
N LEU A 19 4.82 -9.64 3.57
CA LEU A 19 4.81 -9.22 2.17
C LEU A 19 5.06 -10.41 1.23
N GLN A 20 5.89 -11.37 1.63
CA GLN A 20 6.17 -12.59 0.87
C GLN A 20 4.94 -13.49 0.75
N ASP A 21 4.14 -13.62 1.82
CA ASP A 21 2.91 -14.42 1.79
C ASP A 21 1.96 -13.89 0.71
N ILE A 22 1.80 -12.57 0.63
CA ILE A 22 0.93 -11.95 -0.37
C ILE A 22 1.49 -12.10 -1.79
N TRP A 23 2.81 -11.95 -1.99
CA TRP A 23 3.43 -12.17 -3.30
C TRP A 23 3.35 -13.62 -3.78
N SER A 24 3.12 -14.57 -2.88
CA SER A 24 2.94 -15.99 -3.21
C SER A 24 1.51 -16.39 -3.57
N TYR A 25 0.56 -15.46 -3.54
CA TYR A 25 -0.82 -15.73 -3.93
C TYR A 25 -0.93 -16.11 -5.41
N SER A 26 -1.77 -17.11 -5.67
CA SER A 26 -2.22 -17.43 -7.02
C SER A 26 -3.17 -16.35 -7.56
N ASP A 27 -3.36 -16.31 -8.89
CA ASP A 27 -4.29 -15.40 -9.54
C ASP A 27 -5.71 -15.50 -8.94
N THR A 28 -6.19 -16.72 -8.68
CA THR A 28 -7.50 -16.94 -8.04
C THR A 28 -7.57 -16.39 -6.62
N GLU A 29 -6.47 -16.41 -5.88
CA GLU A 29 -6.44 -15.83 -4.53
C GLU A 29 -6.39 -14.32 -4.57
N ILE A 30 -5.67 -13.74 -5.54
CA ILE A 30 -5.65 -12.30 -5.79
C ILE A 30 -7.06 -11.82 -6.14
N GLU A 31 -7.75 -12.46 -7.10
CA GLU A 31 -9.12 -12.10 -7.50
C GLU A 31 -10.14 -12.19 -6.35
N ARG A 32 -9.92 -13.08 -5.39
CA ARG A 32 -10.81 -13.29 -4.24
C ARG A 32 -10.46 -12.42 -3.04
N ARG A 33 -9.25 -11.85 -2.98
CA ARG A 33 -8.74 -11.12 -1.82
C ARG A 33 -8.13 -9.80 -2.29
N HIS A 34 -8.83 -8.69 -2.08
CA HIS A 34 -8.33 -7.35 -2.41
C HIS A 34 -7.90 -6.54 -1.19
N ASP A 35 -8.01 -7.12 0.00
CA ASP A 35 -7.77 -6.45 1.27
C ASP A 35 -6.31 -6.05 1.53
N PHE A 36 -5.37 -6.64 0.78
CA PHE A 36 -3.95 -6.35 0.89
C PHE A 36 -3.48 -5.19 0.00
N ILE A 37 -4.30 -4.80 -1.00
CA ILE A 37 -3.86 -3.88 -2.05
C ILE A 37 -3.44 -2.54 -1.45
N GLN A 38 -4.28 -1.96 -0.58
CA GLN A 38 -3.99 -0.69 0.05
C GLN A 38 -2.83 -0.76 1.04
N VAL A 39 -2.50 -1.93 1.60
CA VAL A 39 -1.36 -2.03 2.53
C VAL A 39 -0.03 -2.27 1.84
N ILE A 40 -0.02 -3.00 0.71
CA ILE A 40 1.16 -3.07 -0.17
C ILE A 40 1.40 -1.73 -0.81
N PHE A 41 0.34 -1.01 -1.15
CA PHE A 41 0.41 0.24 -1.84
C PHE A 41 -0.32 1.35 -1.07
N PRO A 42 0.29 1.84 0.01
CA PRO A 42 -0.38 2.74 0.92
C PRO A 42 -0.68 4.10 0.29
N LEU A 43 -1.93 4.53 0.48
CA LEU A 43 -2.41 5.86 0.12
C LEU A 43 -2.54 6.72 1.38
N ASN A 44 -2.52 8.04 1.24
CA ASN A 44 -2.80 8.98 2.33
C ASN A 44 -4.31 9.26 2.53
N LYS A 45 -5.15 8.32 2.10
CA LYS A 45 -6.61 8.40 2.19
C LYS A 45 -7.20 6.98 2.25
N PRO A 46 -8.41 6.80 2.81
CA PRO A 46 -9.06 5.50 2.84
C PRO A 46 -9.41 4.99 1.43
N SER A 47 -9.38 3.67 1.24
CA SER A 47 -9.85 3.04 0.00
C SER A 47 -11.38 3.11 -0.08
N GLN A 48 -11.90 3.31 -1.29
CA GLN A 48 -13.33 3.26 -1.57
C GLN A 48 -13.82 1.83 -1.84
N ALA A 49 -12.91 0.91 -2.16
CA ALA A 49 -13.23 -0.48 -2.49
C ALA A 49 -13.05 -1.43 -1.29
N VAL A 50 -12.25 -1.06 -0.29
CA VAL A 50 -11.88 -1.92 0.83
C VAL A 50 -11.86 -1.12 2.13
N PHE A 51 -12.64 -1.56 3.13
CA PHE A 51 -12.86 -0.84 4.38
C PHE A 51 -12.18 -1.53 5.59
N HIS A 52 -10.85 -1.59 5.60
CA HIS A 52 -10.07 -2.11 6.75
C HIS A 52 -9.42 -1.00 7.61
N GLY A 53 -9.48 0.27 7.18
CA GLY A 53 -8.98 1.40 7.97
C GLY A 53 -7.46 1.53 8.08
N TYR A 54 -6.69 0.89 7.19
CA TYR A 54 -5.22 0.99 7.18
C TYR A 54 -4.77 1.81 5.97
N TYR A 55 -4.30 3.03 6.23
CA TYR A 55 -3.77 3.96 5.24
C TYR A 55 -2.83 4.94 5.95
N LEU A 56 -2.12 5.79 5.20
CA LEU A 56 -1.24 6.81 5.77
C LEU A 56 -2.10 8.00 6.25
N ASP A 57 -2.60 7.92 7.47
CA ASP A 57 -3.54 8.88 8.04
C ASP A 57 -2.88 10.15 8.60
N SER A 58 -1.54 10.21 8.62
CA SER A 58 -0.77 11.33 9.14
C SER A 58 0.38 11.71 8.21
N GLN A 59 0.72 13.00 8.22
CA GLN A 59 1.85 13.52 7.44
C GLN A 59 3.18 12.91 7.89
N ASP A 60 3.31 12.56 9.18
CA ASP A 60 4.50 11.91 9.73
C ASP A 60 4.71 10.52 9.12
N LEU A 61 3.65 9.71 9.01
CA LEU A 61 3.73 8.41 8.34
C LEU A 61 4.08 8.56 6.85
N VAL A 62 3.49 9.55 6.17
CA VAL A 62 3.84 9.85 4.77
C VAL A 62 5.33 10.20 4.63
N ASN A 63 5.84 11.05 5.52
CA ASN A 63 7.24 11.46 5.51
C ASN A 63 8.17 10.28 5.82
N GLN A 64 7.82 9.46 6.81
CA GLN A 64 8.55 8.23 7.16
C GLN A 64 8.70 7.33 5.93
N ILE A 65 7.61 7.03 5.22
CA ILE A 65 7.66 6.20 4.00
C ILE A 65 8.45 6.86 2.88
N LYS A 66 8.35 8.20 2.70
CA LYS A 66 9.13 8.93 1.68
C LYS A 66 10.63 8.93 1.93
N THR A 67 11.06 8.96 3.20
CA THR A 67 12.49 8.96 3.57
C THR A 67 13.14 7.57 3.45
N ASN A 68 12.35 6.50 3.58
CA ASN A 68 12.83 5.13 3.43
C ASN A 68 12.73 4.68 1.97
N LYS A 69 13.88 4.57 1.28
CA LYS A 69 13.96 4.19 -0.15
C LYS A 69 13.31 2.84 -0.45
N ASP A 70 13.42 1.87 0.45
CA ASP A 70 12.90 0.51 0.26
C ASP A 70 11.39 0.46 0.38
N ALA A 71 10.80 1.26 1.28
CA ALA A 71 9.36 1.39 1.41
C ALA A 71 8.76 2.29 0.32
N TYR A 72 9.45 3.38 -0.05
CA TYR A 72 8.98 4.38 -1.02
C TYR A 72 8.71 3.78 -2.42
N LYS A 73 9.40 2.71 -2.80
CA LYS A 73 9.17 2.05 -4.10
C LYS A 73 7.71 1.59 -4.26
N TYR A 74 7.09 1.10 -3.18
CA TYR A 74 5.70 0.64 -3.23
C TYR A 74 4.71 1.80 -3.28
N PHE A 75 5.01 2.89 -2.57
CA PHE A 75 4.22 4.12 -2.64
C PHE A 75 4.10 4.66 -4.09
N LYS A 76 5.16 4.54 -4.90
CA LYS A 76 5.16 4.98 -6.31
C LYS A 76 4.40 4.05 -7.26
N VAL A 77 4.42 2.73 -7.02
CA VAL A 77 3.92 1.73 -7.98
C VAL A 77 2.39 1.79 -8.16
N LEU A 78 1.60 1.95 -7.09
CA LEU A 78 0.14 2.00 -7.24
C LEU A 78 -0.36 3.29 -7.88
N SER A 79 0.36 4.40 -7.70
CA SER A 79 0.04 5.64 -8.42
C SER A 79 0.03 5.40 -9.94
N VAL A 80 0.93 4.54 -10.42
CA VAL A 80 1.02 4.14 -11.84
C VAL A 80 -0.05 3.09 -12.17
N VAL A 81 -0.28 2.10 -11.31
CA VAL A 81 -1.29 1.05 -11.56
C VAL A 81 -2.72 1.62 -11.59
N LEU A 82 -3.10 2.51 -10.67
CA LEU A 82 -4.40 3.19 -10.68
C LEU A 82 -4.56 4.11 -11.89
N PHE A 83 -3.47 4.73 -12.37
CA PHE A 83 -3.47 5.48 -13.62
C PHE A 83 -3.84 4.60 -14.82
N PHE A 84 -3.38 3.34 -14.86
CA PHE A 84 -3.79 2.37 -15.88
C PHE A 84 -5.25 1.89 -15.73
N PHE A 85 -5.79 1.86 -14.51
CA PHE A 85 -7.18 1.49 -14.24
C PHE A 85 -8.19 2.64 -14.35
N GLY A 86 -7.77 3.83 -14.82
CA GLY A 86 -8.67 4.94 -15.10
C GLY A 86 -9.15 5.72 -13.86
N GLU A 87 -8.68 5.38 -12.66
CA GLU A 87 -8.83 6.25 -11.49
C GLU A 87 -7.75 7.34 -11.54
N LYS A 88 -8.10 8.53 -12.03
CA LYS A 88 -7.28 9.74 -11.85
C LYS A 88 -7.24 10.10 -10.36
N GLN A 89 -6.35 9.49 -9.59
CA GLN A 89 -5.88 10.12 -8.36
C GLN A 89 -4.82 11.14 -8.74
N ILE A 90 -5.25 12.40 -8.85
CA ILE A 90 -4.35 13.55 -8.95
C ILE A 90 -3.58 13.59 -7.63
N LEU A 91 -2.38 13.02 -7.62
CA LEU A 91 -1.43 13.27 -6.56
C LEU A 91 -0.68 14.53 -6.99
N GLU A 92 -1.19 15.69 -6.57
CA GLU A 92 -0.41 16.92 -6.57
C GLU A 92 0.77 16.72 -5.62
N TYR A 93 1.88 16.23 -6.17
CA TYR A 93 3.15 16.23 -5.49
C TYR A 93 3.77 17.61 -5.70
N SER A 94 3.43 18.58 -4.84
CA SER A 94 4.25 19.76 -4.68
C SER A 94 5.61 19.31 -4.12
N ALA A 95 6.66 19.58 -4.91
CA ALA A 95 8.06 19.45 -4.52
C ALA A 95 8.39 20.35 -3.32
#